data_AF-A0A3N5U1Q0-F1
#
_entry.id   AF-A0A3N5U1Q0-F1
#
_cell.length_a   1.000
_cell.length_b   1.000
_cell.length_c   1.000
_cell.angle_alpha   90.00
_cell.angle_beta   90.00
_cell.angle_gamma   90.00
#
_symmetry.space_group_name_H-M   'P 1'
#
loop_
_entity.id
_entity.type
_entity.pdbx_description
1 polymer ?
#
loop_
_entity_poly.entity_id
_entity_poly.type
_entity_poly.pdbx_seq_one_letter_code
_entity_poly.pdbx_strand_id
1 'polypeptide(L)'
;MISTTVRGEILICQFPQAPALEGSTNGLTIARSPMACMDAAVTKKYAGILIYFAARKIKARDTLVELCSDLNNIPITCSTRKCVSLLCRNRDLLVKLKESGLEYVDVRLPTESADPWRMWERLNALESSLRIDAHLSRLCPFLRYKPISDQNEMITCA
;
A
#
# COMPACT_ATOMS: atom_id res chain seq x y z
N MET A 1 13.72 -13.27 -21.62
CA MET A 1 12.92 -12.28 -22.39
C MET A 1 11.64 -12.10 -21.58
N ILE A 2 11.39 -11.00 -20.89
CA ILE A 2 11.21 -9.62 -21.38
C ILE A 2 11.89 -8.67 -20.37
N SER A 3 12.85 -7.85 -20.84
CA SER A 3 13.29 -6.66 -20.10
C SER A 3 12.38 -5.52 -20.56
N THR A 4 11.25 -5.38 -19.89
CA THR A 4 10.40 -4.20 -20.00
C THR A 4 11.18 -3.07 -19.33
N THR A 5 11.82 -2.25 -20.16
CA THR A 5 12.54 -1.06 -19.72
C THR A 5 11.53 -0.15 -19.01
N VAL A 6 11.57 -0.16 -17.69
CA VAL A 6 10.74 0.72 -16.87
C VAL A 6 11.23 2.13 -17.19
N ARG A 7 10.43 2.90 -17.93
CA ARG A 7 10.70 4.33 -18.12
C ARG A 7 10.34 5.05 -16.83
N GLY A 8 11.21 4.95 -15.83
CA GLY A 8 11.11 5.67 -14.56
C GLY A 8 11.39 4.78 -13.35
N GLU A 9 11.91 5.38 -12.30
CA GLU A 9 12.12 4.67 -11.03
C GLU A 9 10.81 4.51 -10.27
N ILE A 10 10.72 3.46 -9.46
CA ILE A 10 9.60 3.19 -8.54
C ILE A 10 10.06 3.46 -7.12
N LEU A 11 9.24 4.15 -6.33
CA LEU A 11 9.46 4.31 -4.90
C LEU A 11 8.78 3.16 -4.14
N ILE A 12 9.54 2.45 -3.33
CA ILE A 12 9.06 1.40 -2.45
C ILE A 12 9.11 1.90 -1.00
N CYS A 13 7.97 1.93 -0.33
CA CYS A 13 7.89 2.30 1.08
C CYS A 13 7.59 1.07 1.92
N GLN A 14 8.56 0.65 2.73
CA GLN A 14 8.53 -0.56 3.55
C GLN A 14 8.51 -0.21 5.03
N PHE A 15 7.36 -0.33 5.71
CA PHE A 15 7.30 -0.06 7.15
C PHE A 15 6.09 -0.72 7.83
N PRO A 16 6.13 -0.89 9.16
CA PRO A 16 7.33 -0.94 10.01
C PRO A 16 8.03 -2.32 9.98
N GLN A 17 7.43 -3.35 9.37
CA GLN A 17 7.94 -4.73 9.34
C GLN A 17 7.64 -5.43 8.00
N ALA A 18 7.90 -4.74 6.89
CA ALA A 18 7.56 -5.24 5.56
C ALA A 18 8.30 -6.54 5.20
N PRO A 19 7.76 -7.38 4.29
CA PRO A 19 8.44 -8.60 3.85
C PRO A 19 9.78 -8.28 3.18
N ALA A 20 10.66 -9.27 3.10
CA ALA A 20 11.79 -9.21 2.19
C ALA A 20 11.27 -8.99 0.75
N LEU A 21 11.94 -8.11 0.01
CA LEU A 21 11.66 -7.91 -1.40
C LEU A 21 12.30 -9.06 -2.19
N GLU A 22 11.55 -9.62 -3.12
CA GLU A 22 12.06 -10.57 -4.10
C GLU A 22 12.37 -9.90 -5.43
N GLY A 23 13.25 -10.54 -6.21
CA GLY A 23 13.64 -10.08 -7.53
C GLY A 23 14.71 -8.98 -7.52
N SER A 24 14.84 -8.29 -8.66
CA SER A 24 15.83 -7.23 -8.84
C SER A 24 15.40 -5.94 -8.14
N THR A 25 16.33 -5.23 -7.52
CA THR A 25 16.11 -3.88 -6.98
C THR A 25 16.51 -2.77 -7.95
N ASN A 26 16.94 -3.11 -9.17
CA ASN A 26 17.37 -2.13 -10.16
C ASN A 26 16.20 -1.23 -10.57
N GLY A 27 16.33 0.09 -10.38
CA GLY A 27 15.25 1.04 -10.66
C GLY A 27 14.24 1.22 -9.52
N LEU A 28 14.53 0.66 -8.33
CA LEU A 28 13.77 0.90 -7.11
C LEU A 28 14.51 1.88 -6.20
N THR A 29 13.81 2.91 -5.70
CA THR A 29 14.23 3.62 -4.48
C THR A 29 13.50 3.01 -3.30
N ILE A 30 14.21 2.58 -2.25
CA ILE A 30 13.59 1.93 -1.09
C ILE A 30 13.66 2.84 0.14
N ALA A 31 12.51 3.17 0.70
CA ALA A 31 12.35 3.89 1.96
C ALA A 31 11.83 2.95 3.05
N ARG A 32 12.46 2.98 4.24
CA ARG A 32 12.14 2.06 5.36
C ARG A 32 11.36 2.70 6.52
N SER A 33 10.86 3.92 6.32
CA SER A 33 10.02 4.63 7.27
C SER A 33 9.06 5.57 6.52
N PRO A 34 7.94 5.99 7.14
CA PRO A 34 7.05 6.99 6.56
C PRO A 34 7.79 8.29 6.21
N MET A 35 8.67 8.78 7.09
CA MET A 35 9.45 9.99 6.85
C MET A 35 10.40 9.84 5.66
N ALA A 36 11.12 8.71 5.56
CA ALA A 36 12.01 8.45 4.42
C ALA A 36 11.22 8.29 3.11
N CYS A 37 10.00 7.76 3.19
CA CYS A 37 9.11 7.64 2.03
C CYS A 37 8.72 9.03 1.53
N MET A 38 8.33 9.93 2.45
CA MET A 38 8.01 11.31 2.12
C MET A 38 9.20 12.06 1.54
N ASP A 39 10.36 12.00 2.20
CA ASP A 39 11.59 12.66 1.75
C ASP A 39 11.98 12.24 0.33
N ALA A 40 11.95 10.94 0.04
CA ALA A 40 12.16 10.43 -1.30
C ALA A 40 11.10 10.96 -2.27
N ALA A 41 9.81 10.84 -1.93
CA ALA A 41 8.70 11.18 -2.80
C ALA A 41 8.63 12.66 -3.19
N VAL A 42 9.13 13.58 -2.35
CA VAL A 42 9.21 15.01 -2.66
C VAL A 42 10.47 15.39 -3.43
N THR A 43 11.52 14.57 -3.38
CA THR A 43 12.81 14.85 -4.04
C THR A 43 12.72 14.72 -5.55
N LYS A 44 11.93 13.76 -6.05
CA LYS A 44 11.74 13.56 -7.50
C LYS A 44 10.43 12.90 -7.84
N LYS A 45 10.04 13.00 -9.10
CA LYS A 45 8.85 12.33 -9.63
C LYS A 45 9.16 10.86 -9.94
N TYR A 46 8.46 9.96 -9.24
CA TYR A 46 8.50 8.52 -9.50
C TYR A 46 7.42 8.10 -10.51
N ALA A 47 7.65 6.97 -11.19
CA ALA A 47 6.63 6.37 -12.04
C ALA A 47 5.45 5.85 -11.21
N GLY A 48 5.74 5.33 -10.01
CA GLY A 48 4.75 4.86 -9.05
C GLY A 48 5.32 4.76 -7.64
N ILE A 49 4.41 4.66 -6.67
CA ILE A 49 4.73 4.49 -5.25
C ILE A 49 4.06 3.21 -4.76
N LEU A 50 4.85 2.22 -4.34
CA LEU A 50 4.35 0.97 -3.78
C LEU A 50 4.63 0.93 -2.29
N ILE A 51 3.58 0.75 -1.49
CA ILE A 51 3.68 0.79 -0.03
C ILE A 51 3.43 -0.62 0.50
N TYR A 52 4.47 -1.25 1.04
CA TYR A 52 4.35 -2.56 1.69
C TYR A 52 4.14 -2.37 3.18
N PHE A 53 2.89 -2.50 3.59
CA PHE A 53 2.48 -2.41 4.99
C PHE A 53 2.21 -3.81 5.53
N ALA A 54 3.01 -4.24 6.50
CA ALA A 54 2.88 -5.57 7.11
C ALA A 54 2.37 -5.52 8.55
N ALA A 55 2.12 -4.33 9.10
CA ALA A 55 1.91 -4.21 10.53
C ALA A 55 0.59 -4.86 10.96
N ARG A 56 0.74 -5.96 11.71
CA ARG A 56 -0.28 -6.48 12.64
C ARG A 56 -0.63 -5.44 13.72
N LYS A 57 0.26 -4.47 13.96
CA LYS A 57 0.03 -3.38 14.92
C LYS A 57 -1.06 -2.42 14.43
N ILE A 58 -2.17 -2.39 15.13
CA ILE A 58 -3.34 -1.55 14.81
C ILE A 58 -2.93 -0.07 14.76
N LYS A 59 -2.12 0.39 15.72
CA LYS A 59 -1.66 1.80 15.80
C LYS A 59 -0.86 2.26 14.57
N ALA A 60 -0.15 1.36 13.89
CA ALA A 60 0.63 1.73 12.71
C ALA A 60 -0.25 2.01 11.48
N ARG A 61 -1.54 1.64 11.51
CA ARG A 61 -2.47 1.85 10.42
C ARG A 61 -2.81 3.33 10.23
N ASP A 62 -2.92 4.09 11.31
CA ASP A 62 -3.17 5.53 11.21
C ASP A 62 -1.98 6.24 10.55
N THR A 63 -0.74 5.83 10.87
CA THR A 63 0.47 6.32 10.17
C THR A 63 0.48 5.99 8.67
N LEU A 64 -0.04 4.82 8.28
CA LEU A 64 -0.19 4.49 6.85
C LEU A 64 -1.22 5.39 6.16
N VAL A 65 -2.36 5.65 6.82
CA VAL A 65 -3.42 6.52 6.29
C VAL A 65 -2.92 7.94 6.13
N GLU A 66 -2.22 8.47 7.14
CA GLU A 66 -1.58 9.79 7.13
C GLU A 66 -0.57 9.90 5.98
N LEU A 67 0.34 8.92 5.84
CA LEU A 67 1.29 8.89 4.72
C LEU A 67 0.57 8.94 3.36
N CYS A 68 -0.51 8.17 3.17
CA CYS A 68 -1.25 8.18 1.91
C CYS A 68 -1.92 9.53 1.65
N SER A 69 -2.49 10.15 2.70
CA SER A 69 -3.08 11.49 2.64
C SER A 69 -2.04 12.52 2.22
N ASP A 70 -0.89 12.54 2.86
CA ASP A 70 0.18 13.50 2.57
C ASP A 70 0.70 13.34 1.13
N LEU A 71 0.95 12.10 0.70
CA LEU A 71 1.35 11.81 -0.68
C LEU A 71 0.28 12.21 -1.72
N ASN A 72 -0.99 12.29 -1.35
CA ASN A 72 -2.06 12.74 -2.25
C ASN A 72 -2.27 14.26 -2.24
N ASN A 73 -1.84 14.96 -1.19
CA ASN A 73 -1.95 16.41 -1.08
C ASN A 73 -0.75 17.16 -1.66
N ILE A 74 0.39 16.49 -1.85
CA ILE A 74 1.60 17.12 -2.39
C ILE A 74 1.57 17.14 -3.94
N PRO A 75 1.81 18.29 -4.59
CA PRO A 75 1.71 18.43 -6.06
C PRO A 75 2.57 17.46 -6.87
N ILE A 76 3.80 17.13 -6.42
CA ILE A 76 4.70 16.24 -7.16
C ILE A 76 4.24 14.76 -7.12
N THR A 77 3.50 14.37 -6.08
CA THR A 77 3.04 12.98 -5.88
C THR A 77 1.56 12.79 -6.10
N CYS A 78 0.73 13.84 -6.10
CA CYS A 78 -0.73 13.73 -6.16
C CYS A 78 -1.23 12.95 -7.40
N SER A 79 -0.57 13.14 -8.54
CA SER A 79 -0.88 12.43 -9.80
C SER A 79 -0.14 11.09 -9.97
N THR A 80 0.78 10.76 -9.07
CA THR A 80 1.54 9.51 -9.14
C THR A 80 0.66 8.35 -8.68
N ARG A 81 0.67 7.24 -9.43
CA ARG A 81 -0.07 6.02 -9.05
C ARG A 81 0.52 5.43 -7.78
N LYS A 82 -0.36 5.10 -6.83
CA LYS A 82 0.00 4.55 -5.53
C LYS A 82 -0.75 3.26 -5.31
N CYS A 83 -0.08 2.26 -4.76
CA CYS A 83 -0.73 1.03 -4.35
C CYS A 83 -0.18 0.57 -3.01
N VAL A 84 -1.08 0.24 -2.09
CA VAL A 84 -0.72 -0.29 -0.77
C VAL A 84 -0.91 -1.79 -0.77
N SER A 85 0.11 -2.56 -0.42
CA SER A 85 0.00 -4.00 -0.20
C SER A 85 -0.22 -4.30 1.28
N LEU A 86 -1.33 -4.95 1.61
CA LEU A 86 -1.80 -5.31 2.96
C LEU A 86 -1.81 -6.84 3.15
N LEU A 87 -1.69 -7.30 4.40
CA LEU A 87 -1.78 -8.74 4.74
C LEU A 87 -3.21 -9.27 4.87
N CYS A 88 -4.19 -8.39 5.05
CA CYS A 88 -5.58 -8.78 5.21
C CYS A 88 -6.54 -7.68 4.76
N ARG A 89 -7.78 -8.08 4.46
CA ARG A 89 -8.88 -7.15 4.21
C ARG A 89 -9.46 -6.70 5.55
N ASN A 90 -9.23 -5.44 5.90
CA ASN A 90 -9.89 -4.78 7.02
C ASN A 90 -10.76 -3.65 6.47
N ARG A 91 -12.08 -3.73 6.65
CA ARG A 91 -13.01 -2.77 6.04
C ARG A 91 -12.75 -1.34 6.49
N ASP A 92 -12.56 -1.12 7.78
CA ASP A 92 -12.38 0.22 8.35
C ASP A 92 -11.08 0.86 7.83
N LEU A 93 -10.00 0.06 7.71
CA LEU A 93 -8.76 0.51 7.09
C LEU A 93 -8.95 0.84 5.61
N LEU A 94 -9.62 -0.02 4.85
CA LEU A 94 -9.86 0.22 3.42
C LEU A 94 -10.71 1.49 3.20
N VAL A 95 -11.70 1.76 4.05
CA VAL A 95 -12.47 3.01 3.98
C VAL A 95 -11.56 4.21 4.26
N LYS A 96 -10.78 4.20 5.34
CA LYS A 96 -9.84 5.28 5.66
C LYS A 96 -8.82 5.53 4.53
N LEU A 97 -8.31 4.46 3.91
CA LEU A 97 -7.39 4.56 2.77
C LEU A 97 -8.09 5.15 1.54
N LYS A 98 -9.34 4.79 1.28
CA LYS A 98 -10.12 5.38 0.20
C LYS A 98 -10.34 6.88 0.44
N GLU A 99 -10.70 7.25 1.66
CA GLU A 99 -10.91 8.64 2.09
C GLU A 99 -9.62 9.48 1.99
N SER A 100 -8.45 8.86 2.18
CA SER A 100 -7.16 9.52 1.95
C SER A 100 -6.77 9.65 0.48
N GLY A 101 -7.62 9.21 -0.45
CA GLY A 101 -7.41 9.31 -1.90
C GLY A 101 -6.67 8.12 -2.51
N LEU A 102 -6.51 7.01 -1.79
CA LEU A 102 -5.89 5.81 -2.35
C LEU A 102 -6.90 5.04 -3.22
N GLU A 103 -6.49 4.73 -4.46
CA GLU A 103 -7.34 3.99 -5.40
C GLU A 103 -7.06 2.49 -5.45
N TYR A 104 -5.81 2.09 -5.16
CA TYR A 104 -5.34 0.72 -5.36
C TYR A 104 -4.79 0.10 -4.08
N VAL A 105 -5.26 -1.10 -3.78
CA VAL A 105 -4.81 -1.95 -2.69
C VAL A 105 -4.54 -3.35 -3.22
N ASP A 106 -3.36 -3.86 -2.92
CA ASP A 106 -3.01 -5.26 -3.07
C ASP A 106 -3.22 -5.97 -1.73
N VAL A 107 -3.75 -7.20 -1.75
CA VAL A 107 -3.91 -8.01 -0.54
C VAL A 107 -3.13 -9.29 -0.75
N ARG A 108 -2.02 -9.41 -0.03
CA ARG A 108 -1.10 -10.55 -0.10
C ARG A 108 -1.33 -11.51 1.05
N LEU A 109 -1.01 -12.78 0.83
CA LEU A 109 -0.99 -13.76 1.92
C LEU A 109 0.21 -13.49 2.84
N PRO A 110 0.14 -13.83 4.14
CA PRO A 110 1.27 -13.65 5.06
C PRO A 110 2.55 -14.39 4.68
N THR A 111 2.42 -15.46 3.89
CA THR A 111 3.53 -16.30 3.40
C THR A 111 4.06 -15.83 2.03
N GLU A 112 3.38 -14.90 1.37
CA GLU A 112 3.84 -14.36 0.10
C GLU A 112 4.91 -13.31 0.32
N SER A 113 5.99 -13.44 -0.44
CA SER A 113 7.04 -12.45 -0.57
C SER A 113 6.51 -11.16 -1.18
N ALA A 114 7.22 -10.05 -0.93
CA ALA A 114 6.92 -8.81 -1.60
C ALA A 114 7.65 -8.79 -2.95
N ASP A 115 6.90 -8.88 -4.06
CA ASP A 115 7.42 -8.68 -5.41
C ASP A 115 6.97 -7.30 -5.95
N PRO A 116 7.86 -6.29 -5.91
CA PRO A 116 7.57 -4.95 -6.43
C PRO A 116 7.19 -4.93 -7.90
N TRP A 117 7.83 -5.77 -8.72
CA TRP A 117 7.64 -5.75 -10.16
C TRP A 117 6.29 -6.33 -10.53
N ARG A 118 5.91 -7.46 -9.93
CA ARG A 118 4.58 -8.03 -10.12
C ARG A 118 3.49 -7.07 -9.66
N MET A 119 3.66 -6.41 -8.51
CA MET A 119 2.70 -5.41 -8.03
C MET A 119 2.60 -4.22 -8.99
N TRP A 120 3.74 -3.77 -9.52
CA TRP A 120 3.83 -2.68 -10.50
C TRP A 120 3.17 -3.03 -11.84
N GLU A 121 3.41 -4.23 -12.36
CA GLU A 121 2.80 -4.73 -13.60
C GLU A 121 1.28 -4.77 -13.48
N ARG A 122 0.76 -5.33 -12.38
CA ARG A 122 -0.69 -5.38 -12.10
C ARG A 122 -1.29 -3.98 -11.97
N LEU A 123 -0.57 -3.06 -11.31
CA LEU A 123 -1.00 -1.66 -11.18
C LEU A 123 -1.04 -0.94 -12.54
N ASN A 124 -0.07 -1.19 -13.42
CA ASN A 124 -0.04 -0.62 -14.76
C ASN A 124 -1.05 -1.22 -15.72
N ALA A 125 -1.35 -2.51 -15.56
CA ALA A 125 -2.44 -3.19 -16.26
C ALA A 125 -3.83 -2.72 -15.78
N LEU A 126 -3.89 -1.84 -14.77
CA LEU A 126 -5.12 -1.32 -14.17
C LEU A 126 -6.06 -2.46 -13.74
N GLU A 127 -5.48 -3.53 -13.18
CA GLU A 127 -6.27 -4.68 -12.74
C GLU A 127 -7.38 -4.26 -11.79
N SER A 128 -8.63 -4.58 -12.14
CA SER A 128 -9.80 -4.29 -11.32
C SER A 128 -9.71 -4.93 -9.94
N SER A 129 -8.98 -6.05 -9.82
CA SER A 129 -8.72 -6.76 -8.56
C SER A 129 -7.94 -5.93 -7.53
N LEU A 130 -7.22 -4.90 -7.98
CA LEU A 130 -6.49 -3.98 -7.11
C LEU A 130 -7.34 -2.79 -6.65
N ARG A 131 -8.47 -2.48 -7.31
CA ARG A 131 -9.28 -1.30 -6.96
C ARG A 131 -9.82 -1.45 -5.55
N ILE A 132 -9.68 -0.41 -4.74
CA ILE A 132 -10.14 -0.43 -3.35
C ILE A 132 -11.64 -0.74 -3.25
N ASP A 133 -12.43 -0.26 -4.21
CA ASP A 133 -13.86 -0.54 -4.33
C ASP A 133 -14.17 -2.02 -4.56
N ALA A 134 -13.33 -2.73 -5.31
CA ALA A 134 -13.49 -4.16 -5.54
C ALA A 134 -13.21 -4.99 -4.28
N HIS A 135 -12.36 -4.49 -3.36
CA HIS A 135 -12.18 -5.11 -2.04
C HIS A 135 -13.34 -4.78 -1.12
N LEU A 136 -13.78 -3.52 -1.08
CA LEU A 136 -14.90 -3.09 -0.24
C LEU A 136 -16.21 -3.79 -0.62
N SER A 137 -16.48 -4.02 -1.91
CA SER A 137 -17.69 -4.70 -2.38
C SER A 137 -17.78 -6.16 -1.96
N ARG A 138 -16.65 -6.77 -1.56
CA ARG A 138 -16.56 -8.17 -1.10
C ARG A 138 -16.67 -8.29 0.43
N LEU A 139 -16.75 -7.17 1.15
CA LEU A 139 -16.83 -7.14 2.61
C LEU A 139 -18.25 -6.76 3.03
N CYS A 140 -18.73 -7.37 4.11
CA CYS A 140 -20.01 -7.00 4.70
C CYS A 140 -19.92 -5.55 5.25
N PRO A 141 -20.87 -4.65 4.91
CA PRO A 141 -20.84 -3.25 5.34
C PRO A 141 -20.98 -3.07 6.86
N PHE A 142 -21.51 -4.07 7.55
CA PHE A 142 -21.75 -4.10 8.99
C PHE A 142 -20.56 -4.68 9.80
N LEU A 143 -19.45 -5.04 9.12
CA LEU A 143 -18.24 -5.46 9.82
C LEU A 143 -17.66 -4.32 10.65
N ARG A 144 -17.43 -4.60 11.93
CA ARG A 144 -16.78 -3.70 12.87
C ARG A 144 -15.54 -4.37 13.44
N TYR A 145 -14.50 -3.58 13.65
CA TYR A 145 -13.23 -4.03 14.23
C TYR A 145 -13.01 -3.29 15.54
N LYS A 146 -13.00 -4.02 16.66
CA LYS A 146 -12.71 -3.45 17.98
C LYS A 146 -11.37 -3.98 18.48
N PRO A 147 -10.36 -3.12 18.73
CA PRO A 147 -9.10 -3.54 19.31
C PRO A 147 -9.31 -4.25 20.66
N ILE A 148 -8.72 -5.43 20.81
CA ILE A 148 -8.62 -6.15 22.10
C ILE A 148 -7.17 -6.20 22.60
N SER A 149 -6.20 -5.95 21.71
CA SER A 149 -4.81 -5.69 22.04
C SER A 149 -4.21 -4.79 20.95
N ASP A 150 -2.91 -4.47 21.04
CA ASP A 150 -2.22 -3.70 19.99
C ASP A 150 -2.14 -4.45 18.64
N GLN A 151 -2.41 -5.76 18.60
CA GLN A 151 -2.30 -6.59 17.39
C GLN A 151 -3.57 -7.35 17.02
N ASN A 152 -4.51 -7.47 17.96
CA ASN A 152 -5.71 -8.28 17.79
C ASN A 152 -6.96 -7.42 17.84
N GLU A 153 -7.91 -7.75 16.97
CA GLU A 153 -9.21 -7.12 16.90
C GLU A 153 -10.28 -8.19 17.06
N MET A 154 -11.31 -7.86 17.84
CA MET A 154 -12.56 -8.58 17.80
C MET A 154 -13.35 -8.08 16.59
N ILE A 155 -13.73 -9.01 15.71
CA ILE A 155 -14.56 -8.74 14.55
C ILE A 155 -16.00 -9.03 14.93
N THR A 156 -16.86 -8.02 14.83
CA THR A 156 -18.30 -8.16 15.07
C THR A 156 -19.09 -7.75 13.83
N CYS A 157 -20.31 -8.28 13.70
CA CYS A 157 -21.28 -7.84 12.71
C CYS A 157 -22.42 -7.19 13.49
N ALA A 158 -22.64 -5.88 13.29
CA ALA A 158 -23.65 -5.11 14.01
C ALA A 158 -24.23 -4.02 13.12
#